data_AF-R2SIV7-F1
#
_entry.id   AF-R2SIV7-F1
#
_cell.length_a   1.000
_cell.length_b   1.000
_cell.length_c   1.000
_cell.angle_alpha   90.00
_cell.angle_beta   90.00
_cell.angle_gamma   90.00
#
_symmetry.space_group_name_H-M   'P 1'
#
loop_
_entity.id
_entity.type
_entity.pdbx_description
1 polymer ?
#
loop_
_entity_poly.entity_id
_entity_poly.type
_entity_poly.pdbx_seq_one_letter_code
_entity_poly.pdbx_strand_id
1 'polypeptide(L)'
;MIYIQILIMIIFIVAALFAIASVFNAISVLLQVKKGNLDELEKKTVSDSLVYTMFVLLFLHLIQFILGMIVNFMPDSQFHYYPIISGGLPFREVMGNSPWHFEALFFDFLIFSIIYFFRKRKYRD
;
A
#
# COMPACT_ATOMS: atom_id res chain seq x y z
N MET A 1 27.07 -0.54 13.49
CA MET A 1 26.37 0.26 12.47
C MET A 1 26.22 -0.48 11.13
N ILE A 2 27.30 -1.01 10.54
CA ILE A 2 27.24 -1.74 9.24
C ILE A 2 26.26 -2.93 9.26
N TYR A 3 26.26 -3.75 10.31
CA TYR A 3 25.34 -4.89 10.41
C TYR A 3 23.85 -4.48 10.42
N ILE A 4 23.53 -3.34 11.03
CA ILE A 4 22.16 -2.81 11.07
C ILE A 4 21.73 -2.34 9.68
N GLN A 5 22.64 -1.69 8.94
CA GLN A 5 22.38 -1.26 7.56
C GLN A 5 22.18 -2.45 6.61
N ILE A 6 23.00 -3.49 6.74
CA ILE A 6 22.85 -4.73 5.96
C ILE A 6 21.50 -5.40 6.25
N LEU A 7 21.10 -5.49 7.52
CA LEU A 7 19.81 -6.05 7.91
C LEU A 7 18.64 -5.26 7.31
N ILE A 8 18.66 -3.93 7.42
CA ILE A 8 17.63 -3.04 6.85
C ILE A 8 17.56 -3.22 5.32
N MET A 9 18.71 -3.30 4.65
CA MET A 9 18.77 -3.52 3.20
C MET A 9 18.12 -4.86 2.80
N ILE A 10 18.41 -5.94 3.53
CA ILE A 10 17.79 -7.25 3.30
C ILE A 10 16.27 -7.17 3.46
N ILE A 11 15.79 -6.52 4.53
CA ILE A 11 14.35 -6.32 4.77
C ILE A 11 13.70 -5.57 3.59
N PHE A 12 14.33 -4.50 3.10
CA PHE A 12 13.80 -3.74 1.96
C PHE A 12 13.81 -4.53 0.65
N ILE A 13 14.84 -5.33 0.39
CA ILE A 13 14.88 -6.20 -0.80
C ILE A 13 13.75 -7.23 -0.74
N VAL A 14 13.54 -7.88 0.40
CA VAL A 14 12.45 -8.84 0.58
C VAL A 14 11.09 -8.16 0.41
N ALA A 15 10.90 -6.98 1.00
CA ALA A 15 9.68 -6.19 0.85
C ALA A 15 9.43 -5.80 -0.62
N ALA A 16 10.46 -5.38 -1.35
CA ALA A 16 10.36 -5.02 -2.76
C ALA A 16 9.98 -6.23 -3.64
N LEU A 17 10.61 -7.40 -3.43
CA LEU A 17 10.25 -8.63 -4.14
C LEU A 17 8.79 -9.03 -3.86
N PHE A 18 8.35 -8.91 -2.61
CA PHE A 18 6.98 -9.22 -2.22
C PHE A 18 5.97 -8.24 -2.80
N ALA A 19 6.31 -6.95 -2.90
CA ALA A 19 5.49 -5.94 -3.56
C ALA A 19 5.33 -6.24 -5.07
N ILE A 20 6.41 -6.60 -5.76
CA ILE A 20 6.36 -7.00 -7.17
C ILE A 20 5.47 -8.25 -7.36
N ALA A 21 5.66 -9.28 -6.52
CA ALA A 21 4.83 -10.49 -6.55
C ALA A 21 3.34 -10.19 -6.29
N SER A 22 3.05 -9.23 -5.42
CA SER A 22 1.70 -8.76 -5.12
C SER A 22 1.01 -8.14 -6.34
N VAL A 23 1.74 -7.39 -7.17
CA VAL A 23 1.19 -6.86 -8.43
C VAL A 23 0.80 -7.98 -9.38
N PHE A 24 1.67 -8.97 -9.60
CA PHE A 24 1.35 -10.11 -10.46
C PHE A 24 0.16 -10.91 -9.93
N ASN A 25 0.04 -11.06 -8.60
CA ASN A 25 -1.13 -11.70 -7.98
C ASN A 25 -2.42 -10.90 -8.23
N ALA A 26 -2.40 -9.59 -8.02
CA ALA A 26 -3.54 -8.72 -8.29
C ALA A 26 -3.97 -8.78 -9.77
N ILE A 27 -3.01 -8.71 -10.70
CA ILE A 27 -3.27 -8.86 -12.14
C ILE A 27 -3.88 -10.23 -12.44
N SER A 28 -3.34 -11.31 -11.86
CA SER A 28 -3.86 -12.66 -12.05
C SER A 28 -5.31 -12.78 -11.56
N VAL A 29 -5.64 -12.22 -10.40
CA VAL A 29 -7.01 -12.18 -9.87
C VAL A 29 -7.94 -11.43 -10.81
N LEU A 30 -7.54 -10.25 -11.30
CA LEU A 30 -8.33 -9.47 -12.27
C LEU A 30 -8.57 -10.25 -13.57
N LEU A 31 -7.56 -10.94 -14.08
CA LEU A 31 -7.70 -11.78 -15.28
C LEU A 31 -8.65 -12.96 -15.05
N GLN A 32 -8.66 -13.56 -13.86
CA GLN A 32 -9.58 -14.64 -13.49
C GLN A 32 -11.03 -14.13 -13.37
N VAL A 33 -11.22 -12.94 -12.79
CA VAL A 33 -12.53 -12.25 -12.78
C VAL A 33 -13.01 -12.01 -14.21
N LYS A 34 -12.18 -11.44 -15.08
CA LYS A 34 -12.54 -11.12 -16.47
C LYS A 34 -12.87 -12.36 -17.30
N LYS A 35 -12.16 -13.47 -17.08
CA LYS A 35 -12.41 -14.75 -17.78
C LYS A 35 -13.70 -15.45 -17.32
N GLY A 36 -14.32 -15.00 -16.23
CA GLY A 36 -15.55 -15.59 -15.70
C GLY A 36 -15.33 -16.92 -14.98
N ASN A 37 -14.07 -17.30 -14.71
CA ASN A 37 -13.72 -18.59 -14.11
C ASN A 37 -13.86 -18.62 -12.58
N LEU A 38 -14.31 -17.52 -11.96
CA LEU A 38 -14.48 -17.41 -10.51
C LEU A 38 -15.91 -17.75 -10.11
N ASP A 39 -16.02 -18.56 -9.07
CA ASP A 39 -17.28 -18.84 -8.38
C ASP A 39 -17.83 -17.56 -7.72
N GLU A 40 -19.13 -17.51 -7.42
CA GLU A 40 -19.78 -16.36 -6.75
C GLU A 40 -19.11 -16.04 -5.41
N LEU A 41 -18.70 -17.06 -4.67
CA LEU A 41 -17.98 -16.91 -3.40
C LEU A 41 -16.60 -16.25 -3.59
N GLU A 42 -15.88 -16.60 -4.66
CA GLU A 42 -14.58 -16.02 -4.98
C GLU A 42 -14.73 -14.57 -5.48
N LYS A 43 -15.73 -14.28 -6.31
CA LYS A 43 -16.06 -12.90 -6.73
C LYS A 43 -16.40 -12.02 -5.54
N LYS A 44 -17.21 -12.53 -4.61
CA LYS A 44 -17.49 -11.85 -3.35
C LYS A 44 -16.20 -11.60 -2.60
N THR A 45 -15.37 -12.62 -2.37
CA THR A 45 -14.08 -12.47 -1.67
C THR A 45 -13.19 -11.39 -2.29
N VAL A 46 -13.11 -11.29 -3.63
CA VAL A 46 -12.34 -10.25 -4.32
C VAL A 46 -12.94 -8.85 -4.08
N SER A 47 -14.24 -8.66 -4.35
CA SER A 47 -14.94 -7.38 -4.16
C SER A 47 -14.78 -6.87 -2.74
N ASP A 48 -14.95 -7.78 -1.82
CA ASP A 48 -15.01 -7.54 -0.41
C ASP A 48 -13.55 -7.25 0.08
N SER A 49 -12.53 -7.88 -0.49
CA SER A 49 -11.11 -7.53 -0.27
C SER A 49 -10.75 -6.15 -0.80
N LEU A 50 -11.31 -5.73 -1.93
CA LEU A 50 -11.13 -4.37 -2.46
C LEU A 50 -11.73 -3.32 -1.49
N VAL A 51 -12.93 -3.58 -0.95
CA VAL A 51 -13.56 -2.69 0.04
C VAL A 51 -12.67 -2.51 1.28
N TYR A 52 -12.18 -3.61 1.87
CA TYR A 52 -11.26 -3.51 3.01
C TYR A 52 -9.94 -2.81 2.65
N THR A 53 -9.43 -3.03 1.44
CA THR A 53 -8.22 -2.35 0.95
C THR A 53 -8.43 -0.84 0.90
N MET A 54 -9.55 -0.39 0.32
CA MET A 54 -9.89 1.03 0.28
C MET A 54 -10.04 1.63 1.68
N PHE A 55 -10.62 0.88 2.63
CA PHE A 55 -10.78 1.34 4.01
C PHE A 55 -9.41 1.49 4.71
N VAL A 56 -8.52 0.53 4.53
CA VAL A 56 -7.14 0.58 5.08
C VAL A 56 -6.35 1.73 4.47
N LEU A 57 -6.41 1.91 3.15
CA LEU A 57 -5.74 3.01 2.45
C LEU A 57 -6.28 4.37 2.90
N LEU A 58 -7.59 4.51 3.02
CA LEU A 58 -8.23 5.73 3.52
C LEU A 58 -7.73 6.07 4.93
N PHE A 59 -7.72 5.08 5.83
CA PHE A 59 -7.28 5.30 7.21
C PHE A 59 -5.80 5.66 7.29
N LEU A 60 -4.95 4.98 6.51
CA LEU A 60 -3.52 5.24 6.44
C LEU A 60 -3.27 6.65 5.91
N HIS A 61 -3.88 7.03 4.78
CA HIS A 61 -3.75 8.38 4.24
C HIS A 61 -4.32 9.46 5.15
N LEU A 62 -5.42 9.19 5.87
CA LEU A 62 -5.97 10.13 6.85
C LEU A 62 -5.00 10.39 8.01
N ILE A 63 -4.39 9.34 8.55
CA ILE A 63 -3.34 9.48 9.58
C ILE A 63 -2.16 10.27 9.02
N GLN A 64 -1.70 9.94 7.81
CA GLN A 64 -0.59 10.65 7.18
C GLN A 64 -0.91 12.13 6.96
N PHE A 65 -2.15 12.44 6.59
CA PHE A 65 -2.63 13.80 6.42
C PHE A 65 -2.63 14.56 7.75
N ILE A 66 -3.18 13.97 8.82
CA ILE A 66 -3.21 14.59 10.15
C ILE A 66 -1.79 14.83 10.67
N LEU A 67 -0.90 13.84 10.56
CA LEU A 67 0.51 13.99 10.97
C LEU A 67 1.22 15.05 10.13
N GLY A 68 1.00 15.06 8.82
CA GLY A 68 1.53 16.08 7.91
C GLY A 68 1.07 17.48 8.28
N MET A 69 -0.20 17.64 8.65
CA MET A 69 -0.74 18.91 9.13
C MET A 69 -0.05 19.34 10.44
N ILE A 70 -0.02 18.48 11.46
CA ILE A 70 0.58 18.79 12.77
C ILE A 70 2.02 19.28 12.62
N VAL A 71 2.83 18.61 11.80
CA VAL A 71 4.23 18.96 11.58
C VAL A 71 4.38 20.28 10.81
N ASN A 72 3.53 20.55 9.82
CA ASN A 72 3.56 21.84 9.12
C ASN A 72 3.15 23.02 10.01
N PHE A 73 2.29 22.80 11.01
CA PHE A 73 1.89 23.83 11.98
C PHE A 73 2.83 23.95 13.19
N MET A 74 3.92 23.17 13.25
CA MET A 74 4.97 23.25 14.28
C MET A 74 6.33 23.59 13.66
N PRO A 75 6.53 24.84 13.20
CA PRO A 75 7.71 25.24 12.44
C PRO A 75 9.04 25.14 13.21
N ASP A 76 9.01 25.15 14.55
CA ASP A 76 10.20 25.06 15.41
C ASP A 76 10.49 23.63 15.91
N SER A 77 9.74 22.62 15.45
CA SER A 77 9.98 21.24 15.87
C SER A 77 11.15 20.61 15.11
N GLN A 78 12.04 19.91 15.82
CA GLN A 78 13.10 19.07 15.22
C GLN A 78 12.55 17.77 14.60
N PHE A 79 11.23 17.61 14.53
CA PHE A 79 10.58 16.40 14.09
C PHE A 79 10.36 16.42 12.58
N HIS A 80 11.21 15.72 11.85
CA HIS A 80 11.02 15.48 10.42
C HIS A 80 10.08 14.29 10.21
N TYR A 81 8.85 14.57 9.78
CA TYR A 81 7.91 13.52 9.40
C TYR A 81 8.23 12.99 8.01
N TYR A 82 8.50 11.69 7.91
CA TYR A 82 8.67 10.99 6.65
C TYR A 82 7.43 10.11 6.41
N PRO A 83 6.61 10.41 5.38
CA PRO A 83 5.41 9.66 5.10
C PRO A 83 5.76 8.27 4.56
N ILE A 84 5.01 7.26 5.02
CA ILE A 84 5.18 5.84 4.68
C ILE A 84 4.85 5.57 3.20
N ILE A 85 3.78 6.19 2.70
CA ILE A 85 3.42 6.28 1.28
C ILE A 85 3.68 7.71 0.85
N SER A 86 4.17 7.97 -0.37
CA SER A 86 4.25 9.32 -0.92
C SER A 86 2.86 9.95 -0.92
N GLY A 87 2.57 10.72 0.12
CA GLY A 87 1.38 11.54 0.17
C GLY A 87 1.61 12.67 -0.81
N GLY A 88 0.69 12.85 -1.75
CA GLY A 88 0.70 13.96 -2.70
C GLY A 88 0.65 15.35 -2.07
N LEU A 89 0.83 15.49 -0.74
CA LEU A 89 1.07 16.69 0.08
C LEU A 89 1.30 16.25 1.56
N PRO A 90 2.10 16.93 2.41
CA PRO A 90 2.79 18.20 2.22
C PRO A 90 4.31 18.11 2.44
N PHE A 91 5.05 17.90 1.34
CA PHE A 91 6.37 18.50 1.18
C PHE A 91 6.30 19.52 0.06
N ARG A 92 5.89 20.74 0.43
CA ARG A 92 6.06 22.01 -0.31
C ARG A 92 5.48 22.18 -1.72
N GLU A 93 5.09 21.15 -2.45
CA GLU A 93 4.62 21.32 -3.83
C GLU A 93 3.19 20.82 -4.02
N VAL A 94 2.22 21.67 -3.65
CA VAL A 94 0.76 21.49 -3.89
C VAL A 94 0.44 21.26 -5.37
N MET A 95 1.35 21.63 -6.27
CA MET A 95 1.27 21.37 -7.72
C MET A 95 2.67 21.10 -8.28
N GLY A 96 3.45 20.29 -7.57
CA GLY A 96 4.77 19.86 -8.03
C GLY A 96 4.65 18.84 -9.15
N ASN A 97 5.35 19.06 -10.25
CA ASN A 97 5.48 18.08 -11.33
C ASN A 97 6.42 16.94 -10.87
N SER A 98 6.01 16.22 -9.83
CA SER A 98 6.75 15.12 -9.22
C SER A 98 6.57 13.85 -10.07
N PRO A 99 7.61 13.01 -10.20
CA PRO A 99 7.58 11.78 -10.98
C PRO A 99 6.40 10.90 -10.56
N TRP A 100 5.91 10.13 -11.55
CA TRP A 100 4.86 9.13 -11.39
C TRP A 100 5.09 8.32 -10.10
N HIS A 101 4.18 8.46 -9.13
CA HIS A 101 4.24 7.83 -7.81
C HIS A 101 3.94 6.32 -7.88
N PHE A 102 4.72 5.58 -8.68
CA PHE A 102 4.56 4.15 -8.84
C PHE A 102 4.73 3.42 -7.51
N GLU A 103 5.53 3.95 -6.59
CA GLU A 103 5.70 3.43 -5.23
C GLU A 103 4.38 3.35 -4.46
N ALA A 104 3.49 4.33 -4.62
CA ALA A 104 2.16 4.32 -3.98
C ALA A 104 1.29 3.22 -4.58
N LEU A 105 1.32 3.07 -5.91
CA LEU A 105 0.59 2.00 -6.61
C LEU A 105 1.07 0.60 -6.19
N PHE A 106 2.38 0.37 -6.07
CA PHE A 106 2.94 -0.89 -5.58
C PHE A 106 2.50 -1.19 -4.14
N PHE A 107 2.42 -0.15 -3.30
CA PHE A 107 1.96 -0.27 -1.93
C PHE A 107 0.46 -0.61 -1.84
N ASP A 108 -0.37 -0.04 -2.71
CA ASP A 108 -1.79 -0.36 -2.81
C ASP A 108 -2.00 -1.84 -3.19
N PHE A 109 -1.25 -2.33 -4.19
CA PHE A 109 -1.29 -3.74 -4.59
C PHE A 109 -0.79 -4.69 -3.51
N LEU A 110 0.19 -4.24 -2.72
CA LEU A 110 0.69 -4.97 -1.56
C LEU A 110 -0.39 -5.12 -0.48
N ILE A 111 -1.04 -4.03 -0.08
CA ILE A 111 -2.15 -4.05 0.90
C ILE A 111 -3.27 -4.95 0.39
N PHE A 112 -3.67 -4.80 -0.88
CA PHE A 112 -4.67 -5.65 -1.50
C PHE A 112 -4.29 -7.13 -1.40
N SER A 113 -3.05 -7.48 -1.76
CA SER A 113 -2.60 -8.87 -1.76
C SER A 113 -2.58 -9.49 -0.36
N ILE A 114 -2.19 -8.72 0.65
CA ILE A 114 -2.22 -9.16 2.06
C ILE A 114 -3.66 -9.43 2.49
N ILE A 115 -4.58 -8.47 2.28
CA ILE A 115 -5.99 -8.60 2.66
C ILE A 115 -6.63 -9.77 1.92
N TYR A 116 -6.41 -9.85 0.61
CA TYR A 116 -6.93 -10.92 -0.23
C TYR A 116 -6.43 -12.30 0.20
N PHE A 117 -5.14 -12.42 0.55
CA PHE A 117 -4.57 -13.68 1.04
C PHE A 117 -5.29 -14.19 2.31
N PHE A 118 -5.45 -13.32 3.31
CA PHE A 118 -6.12 -13.69 4.56
C PHE A 118 -7.60 -14.01 4.34
N ARG A 119 -8.29 -13.25 3.49
CA ARG A 119 -9.71 -13.50 3.20
C ARG A 119 -9.92 -14.77 2.40
N LYS A 120 -9.11 -15.00 1.37
CA LYS A 120 -9.17 -16.24 0.56
C LYS A 120 -8.96 -17.48 1.43
N ARG A 121 -8.07 -17.41 2.42
CA ARG A 121 -7.89 -18.50 3.39
C ARG A 121 -9.14 -18.71 4.24
N LYS A 122 -9.72 -17.64 4.79
CA LYS A 122 -10.94 -17.71 5.62
C LYS A 122 -12.16 -18.30 4.90
N TYR A 123 -12.29 -18.14 3.58
CA TYR A 123 -13.42 -18.68 2.81
C TYR A 123 -13.17 -20.05 2.17
N ARG A 124 -11.95 -20.59 2.28
CA ARG A 124 -11.61 -21.95 1.83
C ARG A 124 -11.61 -22.98 2.95
N ASP A 125 -11.50 -22.53 4.20
CA ASP A 125 -11.71 -23.32 5.42
C ASP A 125 -13.19 -23.25 5.83
#